data_AF-A0A0X3NSA1-F1
#
_entry.id   AF-A0A0X3NSA1-F1
#
_cell.length_a   1.000
_cell.length_b   1.000
_cell.length_c   1.000
_cell.angle_alpha   90.00
_cell.angle_beta   90.00
_cell.angle_gamma   90.00
#
_symmetry.space_group_name_H-M   'P 1'
#
loop_
_entity.id
_entity.type
_entity.pdbx_description
1 polymer ?
#
loop_
_entity_poly.entity_id
_entity_poly.type
_entity_poly.pdbx_seq_one_letter_code
_entity_poly.pdbx_strand_id
1 'polypeptide(L)'
;ETNQPTGLNNQLKTPLAPDDPIEVRTANCRDCSSLKAQAAFTPEDRMFRNTFQSGFLSMLFSMGSKPLQIWDKTAKNGHIKRITDNDIQSLVLEIVGNNISTTFISCPADPSKALGIKLPFLVLIVKNLNKYFSFEVQVCKS
;
A
#
# COMPACT_ATOMS: atom_id res chain seq x y z
N GLU A 1 4.46 49.75 3.90
CA GLU A 1 3.29 48.94 4.27
C GLU A 1 3.31 47.67 3.39
N THR A 2 4.14 46.67 3.74
CA THR A 2 3.78 45.45 4.49
C THR A 2 2.53 44.74 4.00
N ASN A 3 2.72 43.63 3.28
CA ASN A 3 1.92 42.41 3.46
C ASN A 3 2.64 41.18 2.90
N GLN A 4 3.24 40.40 3.80
CA GLN A 4 3.58 38.98 3.64
C GLN A 4 2.30 38.14 3.81
N PRO A 5 2.12 37.05 3.04
CA PRO A 5 1.28 35.94 3.47
C PRO A 5 2.12 34.92 4.24
N THR A 6 1.93 34.96 5.55
CA THR A 6 1.96 33.89 6.56
C THR A 6 2.41 32.48 6.13
N GLY A 7 3.35 31.94 6.92
CA GLY A 7 3.98 30.66 6.74
C GLY A 7 3.03 29.47 6.79
N LEU A 8 3.24 28.56 5.85
CA LEU A 8 2.86 27.16 5.99
C LEU A 8 3.64 26.58 7.17
N ASN A 9 2.94 26.36 8.27
CA ASN A 9 3.42 25.55 9.39
C ASN A 9 3.74 24.15 8.88
N ASN A 10 4.99 23.95 8.47
CA ASN A 10 5.63 22.64 8.48
C ASN A 10 5.77 22.24 9.95
N GLN A 11 4.67 21.81 10.56
CA GLN A 11 4.72 20.98 11.75
C GLN A 11 5.37 19.68 11.30
N LEU A 12 6.70 19.63 11.43
CA LEU A 12 7.47 18.42 11.50
C LEU A 12 6.86 17.61 12.64
N LYS A 13 5.97 16.67 12.31
CA LYS A 13 5.45 15.73 13.30
C LYS A 13 6.66 15.09 13.97
N THR A 14 6.76 15.31 15.27
CA THR A 14 7.73 14.65 16.14
C THR A 14 7.72 13.15 15.84
N PRO A 15 8.87 12.47 15.90
CA PRO A 15 8.88 11.02 15.82
C PRO A 15 8.08 10.45 17.00
N LEU A 16 6.90 9.90 16.70
CA LEU A 16 6.19 8.85 17.45
C LEU A 16 7.17 7.79 18.01
N ALA A 17 6.95 7.39 19.25
CA ALA A 17 7.81 6.53 20.06
C ALA A 17 7.94 5.10 19.48
N PRO A 18 8.99 4.35 19.86
CA PRO A 18 9.25 2.98 19.35
C PRO A 18 8.14 1.95 19.59
N ASP A 19 7.13 2.27 20.41
CA ASP A 19 5.98 1.40 20.72
C ASP A 19 4.67 1.82 20.04
N ASP A 20 4.71 2.77 19.11
CA ASP A 20 3.49 3.22 18.44
C ASP A 20 2.91 2.12 17.52
N PRO A 21 1.61 1.80 17.65
CA PRO A 21 1.00 0.66 16.98
C PRO A 21 1.05 0.81 15.45
N ILE A 22 1.20 -0.31 14.75
CA ILE A 22 1.04 -0.38 13.29
C ILE A 22 -0.32 0.24 12.93
N GLU A 23 -0.28 1.37 12.23
CA GLU A 23 -1.50 2.06 11.83
C GLU A 23 -2.12 1.34 10.63
N VAL A 24 -3.09 0.46 10.91
CA VAL A 24 -3.93 -0.16 9.88
C VAL A 24 -5.03 0.83 9.51
N ARG A 25 -4.88 1.49 8.37
CA ARG A 25 -5.94 2.37 7.85
C ARG A 25 -6.88 1.56 6.98
N THR A 26 -8.12 1.37 7.43
CA THR A 26 -9.20 0.89 6.57
C THR A 26 -9.89 2.11 5.96
N ALA A 27 -9.75 2.31 4.66
CA ALA A 27 -10.54 3.31 3.96
C ALA A 27 -11.97 2.77 3.80
N ASN A 28 -12.84 3.12 4.75
CA ASN A 28 -14.27 2.87 4.62
C ASN A 28 -14.87 3.88 3.63
N CYS A 29 -15.31 3.40 2.48
CA CYS A 29 -16.06 4.19 1.51
C CYS A 29 -17.42 4.56 2.11
N ARG A 30 -17.49 5.63 2.91
CA ARG A 30 -18.75 6.16 3.49
C ARG A 30 -19.14 7.54 2.96
N ASP A 31 -18.35 8.17 2.10
CA ASP A 31 -18.76 9.37 1.36
C ASP A 31 -18.49 9.20 -0.14
N CYS A 32 -19.41 8.51 -0.80
CA CYS A 32 -19.51 8.42 -2.25
C CYS A 32 -20.27 9.65 -2.80
N SER A 33 -19.78 10.85 -2.50
CA SER A 33 -20.44 12.10 -2.91
C SER A 33 -19.49 13.16 -3.48
N SER A 34 -18.17 13.04 -3.27
CA SER A 34 -17.19 14.02 -3.79
C SER A 34 -16.21 13.48 -4.83
N LEU A 35 -16.18 12.17 -5.08
CA LEU A 35 -15.50 11.59 -6.25
C LEU A 35 -16.45 11.61 -7.44
N LYS A 36 -16.44 12.73 -8.19
CA LYS A 36 -17.08 12.82 -9.49
C LYS A 36 -16.53 11.68 -10.39
N ALA A 37 -17.40 10.73 -10.72
CA ALA A 37 -17.23 9.71 -11.75
C ALA A 37 -16.00 8.79 -11.62
N GLN A 38 -15.93 7.95 -10.57
CA GLN A 38 -15.46 6.59 -10.85
C GLN A 38 -16.64 5.87 -11.50
N ALA A 39 -16.54 5.58 -12.80
CA ALA A 39 -17.39 4.58 -13.42
C ALA A 39 -17.36 3.35 -12.51
N ALA A 40 -18.53 2.84 -12.12
CA ALA A 40 -18.60 1.61 -11.34
C ALA A 40 -17.76 0.56 -12.07
N PHE A 41 -16.72 0.03 -11.41
CA PHE A 41 -15.82 -0.96 -12.01
C PHE A 41 -16.65 -2.03 -12.71
N THR A 42 -16.49 -2.14 -14.02
CA THR A 42 -17.15 -3.17 -14.79
C THR A 42 -16.59 -4.53 -14.38
N PRO A 43 -17.29 -5.64 -14.65
CA PRO A 43 -16.72 -6.96 -14.41
C PRO A 43 -15.34 -7.14 -15.06
N GLU A 44 -15.07 -6.54 -16.22
CA GLU A 44 -13.78 -6.67 -16.91
C GLU A 44 -12.62 -5.96 -16.21
N ASP A 45 -12.92 -5.00 -15.32
CA ASP A 45 -11.90 -4.26 -14.56
C ASP A 45 -11.37 -5.05 -13.35
N ARG A 46 -11.94 -6.23 -13.06
CA ARG A 46 -11.62 -7.06 -11.89
C ARG A 46 -10.60 -8.17 -12.21
N MET A 47 -9.33 -7.97 -11.85
CA MET A 47 -8.21 -8.84 -12.25
C MET A 47 -8.34 -10.32 -11.85
N PHE A 48 -8.83 -10.63 -10.64
CA PHE A 48 -8.92 -12.00 -10.11
C PHE A 48 -10.33 -12.59 -10.12
N ARG A 49 -11.31 -11.95 -10.77
CA ARG A 49 -12.72 -12.41 -10.72
C ARG A 49 -12.94 -13.82 -11.29
N ASN A 50 -12.13 -14.20 -12.28
CA ASN A 50 -12.19 -15.48 -12.99
C ASN A 50 -11.11 -16.44 -12.49
N THR A 51 -10.31 -16.02 -11.51
CA THR A 51 -9.32 -16.88 -10.86
C THR A 51 -10.02 -17.75 -9.83
N PHE A 52 -9.58 -19.00 -9.70
CA PHE A 52 -10.02 -19.85 -8.62
C PHE A 52 -9.48 -19.30 -7.29
N GLN A 53 -10.38 -18.92 -6.38
CA GLN A 53 -10.04 -18.30 -5.09
C GLN A 53 -10.40 -19.23 -3.92
N SER A 54 -9.84 -20.45 -3.94
CA SER A 54 -9.94 -21.37 -2.79
C SER A 54 -8.55 -21.58 -2.19
N GLY A 55 -8.48 -21.71 -0.87
CA GLY A 55 -7.21 -21.78 -0.14
C GLY A 55 -6.52 -20.42 -0.05
N PHE A 56 -5.39 -20.26 -0.72
CA PHE A 56 -4.52 -19.08 -0.60
C PHE A 56 -4.34 -18.40 -1.96
N LEU A 57 -4.47 -17.07 -1.99
CA LEU A 57 -4.11 -16.25 -3.14
C LEU A 57 -2.94 -15.34 -2.75
N SER A 58 -1.77 -15.55 -3.35
CA SER A 58 -0.62 -14.68 -3.16
C SER A 58 -0.64 -13.52 -4.15
N MET A 59 -0.62 -12.28 -3.63
CA MET A 59 -0.56 -11.06 -4.45
C MET A 59 0.88 -10.53 -4.62
N LEU A 60 1.79 -10.91 -3.74
CA LEU A 60 3.19 -10.50 -3.75
C LEU A 60 4.04 -11.64 -3.18
N PHE A 61 5.03 -12.07 -3.96
CA PHE A 61 5.98 -13.10 -3.56
C PHE A 61 7.39 -12.68 -3.94
N SER A 62 8.20 -12.30 -2.96
CA SER A 62 9.53 -11.71 -3.13
C SER A 62 10.52 -12.60 -3.90
N MET A 63 10.40 -13.92 -3.76
CA MET A 63 11.22 -14.90 -4.48
C MET A 63 10.80 -15.11 -5.95
N GLY A 64 9.66 -14.55 -6.36
CA GLY A 64 9.20 -14.61 -7.75
C GLY A 64 10.13 -13.88 -8.73
N SER A 65 10.03 -14.21 -10.02
CA SER A 65 10.81 -13.56 -11.08
C SER A 65 10.44 -12.07 -11.24
N LYS A 66 9.16 -11.74 -11.11
CA LYS A 66 8.61 -10.38 -11.19
C LYS A 66 7.66 -10.10 -10.00
N PRO A 67 8.20 -9.89 -8.78
CA PRO A 67 7.38 -9.80 -7.56
C PRO A 67 6.39 -8.63 -7.57
N LEU A 68 6.69 -7.56 -8.32
CA LEU A 68 5.86 -6.36 -8.44
C LEU A 68 5.09 -6.29 -9.77
N GLN A 69 4.82 -7.43 -10.43
CA GLN A 69 4.19 -7.44 -11.77
C GLN A 69 2.86 -6.68 -11.84
N ILE A 70 2.05 -6.74 -10.79
CA ILE A 70 0.73 -6.10 -10.70
C ILE A 70 0.72 -4.86 -9.78
N TRP A 71 1.91 -4.44 -9.33
CA TRP A 71 2.09 -3.38 -8.35
C TRP A 71 2.75 -2.17 -9.02
N ASP A 72 2.23 -0.98 -8.76
CA ASP A 72 2.95 0.26 -9.04
C ASP A 72 3.93 0.56 -7.90
N LYS A 73 5.01 1.29 -8.21
CA LYS A 73 6.09 1.61 -7.27
C LYS A 73 6.37 3.11 -7.28
N THR A 74 6.32 3.72 -6.10
CA THR A 74 6.72 5.11 -5.89
C THR A 74 7.83 5.15 -4.86
N ALA A 75 8.97 5.76 -5.20
CA ALA A 75 10.08 5.95 -4.26
C ALA A 75 10.71 7.33 -4.48
N LYS A 76 10.46 8.26 -3.55
CA LYS A 76 11.12 9.57 -3.51
C LYS A 76 11.89 9.69 -2.20
N ASN A 77 13.20 9.88 -2.29
CA ASN A 77 14.14 9.89 -1.15
C ASN A 77 14.05 8.61 -0.29
N GLY A 78 14.02 7.48 -1.00
CA GLY A 78 13.93 6.13 -0.45
C GLY A 78 14.26 5.10 -1.54
N HIS A 79 14.12 3.82 -1.22
CA HIS A 79 14.37 2.74 -2.17
C HIS A 79 13.37 1.59 -2.02
N ILE A 80 13.17 0.89 -3.13
CA ILE A 80 12.43 -0.37 -3.21
C ILE A 80 13.36 -1.36 -3.89
N LYS A 81 13.89 -2.33 -3.14
CA LYS A 81 14.87 -3.29 -3.67
C LYS A 81 14.64 -4.67 -3.08
N ARG A 82 15.09 -5.69 -3.81
CA ARG A 82 15.10 -7.06 -3.31
C ARG A 82 16.44 -7.35 -2.66
N ILE A 83 16.43 -7.81 -1.42
CA ILE A 83 17.63 -8.18 -0.65
C ILE A 83 17.50 -9.59 -0.09
N THR A 84 18.60 -10.19 0.32
CA THR A 84 18.59 -11.38 1.16
C THR A 84 18.50 -10.96 2.62
N ASP A 85 17.45 -11.37 3.33
CA ASP A 85 17.33 -11.14 4.76
C ASP A 85 18.18 -12.16 5.53
N ASN A 86 18.94 -11.68 6.53
CA ASN A 86 19.90 -12.51 7.26
C ASN A 86 19.25 -13.53 8.20
N ASP A 87 18.06 -13.25 8.73
CA ASP A 87 17.43 -14.11 9.74
C ASP A 87 16.74 -15.30 9.08
N ILE A 88 16.15 -15.09 7.90
CA ILE A 88 15.46 -16.13 7.13
C ILE A 88 16.26 -16.65 5.93
N GLN A 89 17.43 -16.08 5.66
CA GLN A 89 18.33 -16.43 4.56
C GLN A 89 17.62 -16.49 3.19
N SER A 90 16.64 -15.62 2.97
CA SER A 90 15.78 -15.65 1.79
C SER A 90 15.54 -14.25 1.23
N LEU A 91 15.07 -14.19 -0.02
CA LEU A 91 14.82 -12.92 -0.69
C LEU A 91 13.57 -12.25 -0.12
N VAL A 92 13.71 -11.00 0.30
CA VAL A 92 12.62 -10.12 0.75
C VAL A 92 12.58 -8.86 -0.11
N LEU A 93 11.40 -8.25 -0.21
CA LEU A 93 11.26 -6.93 -0.80
C LEU A 93 11.41 -5.88 0.30
N GLU A 94 12.49 -5.12 0.27
CA GLU A 94 12.75 -4.01 1.20
C GLU A 94 12.24 -2.70 0.61
N ILE A 95 11.38 -2.03 1.36
CA ILE A 95 10.82 -0.70 1.05
C ILE A 95 11.17 0.22 2.22
N VAL A 96 12.06 1.19 1.98
CA VAL A 96 12.53 2.12 3.02
C VAL A 96 12.57 3.53 2.44
N GLY A 97 12.01 4.49 3.17
CA GLY A 97 12.10 5.90 2.82
C GLY A 97 11.95 6.77 4.06
N ASN A 98 12.34 8.05 3.93
CA ASN A 98 12.24 9.00 5.04
C ASN A 98 10.79 9.42 5.31
N ASN A 99 9.88 9.26 4.33
CA ASN A 99 8.47 9.57 4.45
C ASN A 99 7.62 8.47 3.81
N ILE A 100 6.68 7.92 4.57
CA ILE A 100 5.77 6.84 4.15
C ILE A 100 4.89 7.30 2.98
N SER A 101 4.49 8.58 2.94
CA SER A 101 3.65 9.10 1.86
C SER A 101 4.39 9.25 0.52
N THR A 102 5.72 9.07 0.50
CA THR A 102 6.54 9.25 -0.69
C THR A 102 7.31 8.01 -1.12
N THR A 103 7.27 6.93 -0.33
CA THR A 103 7.88 5.65 -0.67
C THR A 103 6.93 4.50 -0.33
N PHE A 104 6.24 3.97 -1.34
CA PHE A 104 5.23 2.92 -1.19
C PHE A 104 5.06 2.12 -2.49
N ILE A 105 4.37 0.99 -2.38
CA ILE A 105 3.84 0.23 -3.51
C ILE A 105 2.31 0.21 -3.42
N SER A 106 1.64 0.21 -4.56
CA SER A 106 0.18 0.17 -4.64
C SER A 106 -0.29 -0.89 -5.62
N CYS A 107 -1.42 -1.52 -5.33
CA CYS A 107 -2.01 -2.56 -6.16
C CYS A 107 -3.52 -2.33 -6.29
N PRO A 108 -4.10 -2.43 -7.49
CA PRO A 108 -3.43 -2.71 -8.78
C PRO A 108 -2.59 -1.53 -9.29
N ALA A 109 -1.62 -1.83 -10.15
CA ALA A 109 -0.76 -0.80 -10.77
C ALA A 109 -1.55 0.19 -11.63
N ASP A 110 -2.64 -0.27 -12.23
CA ASP A 110 -3.58 0.55 -12.98
C ASP A 110 -4.73 0.99 -12.06
N PRO A 111 -4.89 2.29 -11.77
CA PRO A 111 -5.93 2.78 -10.87
C PRO A 111 -7.35 2.62 -11.43
N SER A 112 -7.50 2.29 -12.72
CA SER A 112 -8.80 1.97 -13.32
C SER A 112 -9.24 0.51 -13.09
N LYS A 113 -8.40 -0.31 -12.45
CA LYS A 113 -8.68 -1.72 -12.17
C LYS A 113 -8.95 -1.97 -10.68
N ALA A 114 -9.54 -3.12 -10.40
CA ALA A 114 -9.73 -3.64 -9.05
C ALA A 114 -9.28 -5.11 -8.96
N LEU A 115 -8.94 -5.58 -7.76
CA LEU A 115 -8.45 -6.95 -7.57
C LEU A 115 -9.57 -8.00 -7.70
N GLY A 116 -10.76 -7.73 -7.18
CA GLY A 116 -11.87 -8.70 -7.21
C GLY A 116 -11.66 -9.93 -6.33
N ILE A 117 -10.97 -9.77 -5.20
CA ILE A 117 -10.69 -10.84 -4.24
C ILE A 117 -11.87 -11.02 -3.29
N LYS A 118 -12.30 -12.27 -3.10
CA LYS A 118 -13.44 -12.69 -2.27
C LYS A 118 -13.02 -13.36 -0.97
N LEU A 119 -11.72 -13.60 -0.78
CA LEU A 119 -11.18 -14.24 0.42
C LEU A 119 -11.36 -13.30 1.63
N PRO A 120 -11.82 -13.80 2.79
CA PRO A 120 -12.16 -12.97 3.95
C PRO A 120 -10.95 -12.52 4.78
N PHE A 121 -9.79 -13.15 4.59
CA PHE A 121 -8.60 -12.89 5.39
C PHE A 121 -7.45 -12.38 4.52
N LEU A 122 -6.85 -11.27 4.94
CA LEU A 122 -5.58 -10.78 4.41
C LEU A 122 -4.48 -11.11 5.42
N VAL A 123 -3.46 -11.84 4.96
CA VAL A 123 -2.27 -12.14 5.77
C VAL A 123 -1.08 -11.42 5.16
N LEU A 124 -0.40 -10.61 5.97
CA LEU A 124 0.82 -9.91 5.58
C LEU A 124 1.97 -10.37 6.48
N ILE A 125 3.07 -10.79 5.86
CA ILE A 125 4.29 -11.18 6.57
C ILE A 125 5.29 -10.02 6.41
N VAL A 126 5.53 -9.28 7.49
CA VAL A 126 6.42 -8.11 7.52
C VAL A 126 7.42 -8.23 8.65
N LYS A 127 8.64 -7.76 8.41
CA LYS A 127 9.68 -7.62 9.44
C LYS A 127 9.52 -6.26 10.13
N ASN A 128 9.41 -6.25 11.45
CA ASN A 128 9.44 -5.01 12.21
C ASN A 128 10.88 -4.44 12.21
N LEU A 129 11.06 -3.28 11.59
CA LEU A 129 12.33 -2.56 11.53
C LEU A 129 12.44 -1.45 12.59
N ASN A 130 11.49 -1.37 13.53
CA ASN A 130 11.34 -0.29 14.50
C ASN A 130 11.31 1.09 13.83
N LYS A 131 10.55 1.19 12.73
CA LYS A 131 10.31 2.40 11.93
C LYS A 131 8.82 2.50 11.63
N TYR A 132 8.33 3.69 11.26
CA TYR A 132 6.93 3.82 10.87
C TYR A 132 6.59 2.92 9.69
N PHE A 133 5.51 2.19 9.87
CA PHE A 133 4.93 1.32 8.88
C PHE A 133 3.41 1.50 8.93
N SER A 134 2.82 1.71 7.75
CA SER A 134 1.38 1.73 7.57
C SER A 134 1.03 0.97 6.31
N PHE A 135 -0.15 0.37 6.29
CA PHE A 135 -0.75 -0.16 5.08
C PHE A 135 -2.22 0.21 5.00
N GLU A 136 -2.72 0.28 3.77
CA GLU A 136 -4.10 0.62 3.49
C GLU A 136 -4.76 -0.49 2.67
N VAL A 137 -6.02 -0.78 2.99
CA VAL A 137 -6.86 -1.69 2.22
C VAL A 137 -8.19 -1.00 1.94
N GLN A 138 -8.55 -0.94 0.66
CA GLN A 138 -9.87 -0.52 0.22
C GLN A 138 -10.78 -1.74 0.08
N VAL A 139 -11.92 -1.72 0.78
CA VAL A 139 -12.94 -2.78 0.70
C VAL A 139 -14.14 -2.26 -0.06
N CYS A 140 -14.47 -2.90 -1.17
CA CYS A 140 -15.70 -2.62 -1.92
C CYS A 140 -16.82 -3.51 -1.40
N LYS A 141 -17.94 -2.89 -1.03
CA LYS A 141 -19.17 -3.63 -0.74
C LYS A 141 -19.79 -4.09 -2.05
N SER A 142 -20.18 -5.36 -2.10
CA SER A 142 -21.00 -5.92 -3.17
C SER A 142 -22.47 -5.67 -2.90
#